data_AF-A0AAD5CR46-F1
#
_entry.id   AF-A0AAD5CR46-F1
#
_cell.length_a   1.000
_cell.length_b   1.000
_cell.length_c   1.000
_cell.angle_alpha   90.00
_cell.angle_beta   90.00
_cell.angle_gamma   90.00
#
_symmetry.space_group_name_H-M   'P 1'
#
loop_
_entity.id
_entity.type
_entity.pdbx_description
1 polymer ?
#
loop_
_entity_poly.entity_id
_entity_poly.type
_entity_poly.pdbx_seq_one_letter_code
_entity_poly.pdbx_strand_id
1 'polypeptide(L)' 'MRWNLSGEPCSGAAVDSTDIDSLEYNPGIKCDCSFPNSTCHITRLKVYAMDAEGPIPEGLWTLVYLTNL' A
#
# COMPACT_ATOMS: atom_id res chain seq x y z
N MET A 1 -1.43 0.34 14.06
CA MET A 1 -1.75 1.70 13.55
C MET A 1 -3.15 1.69 12.97
N ARG A 2 -3.90 2.81 13.04
CA ARG A 2 -5.15 2.96 12.28
C ARG A 2 -4.78 3.41 10.87
N TRP A 3 -5.22 2.66 9.87
CA TRP A 3 -5.18 3.07 8.48
C TRP A 3 -5.92 4.41 8.36
N ASN A 4 -5.18 5.49 8.13
CA ASN A 4 -5.74 6.84 8.06
C ASN A 4 -5.94 7.25 6.59
N LEU A 5 -7.15 7.06 6.07
CA LEU A 5 -7.54 7.42 4.70
C LEU A 5 -7.58 8.94 4.45
N SER A 6 -7.35 9.77 5.47
CA SER A 6 -7.43 11.23 5.33
C SER A 6 -6.18 11.86 4.69
N GLY A 7 -5.15 11.07 4.37
CA GLY A 7 -3.87 11.55 3.84
C GLY A 7 -3.45 10.85 2.54
N GLU A 8 -2.35 11.33 1.95
CA GLU A 8 -1.73 10.73 0.77
C GLU A 8 -1.19 9.33 1.11
N PRO A 9 -1.68 8.25 0.48
CA PRO A 9 -1.27 6.87 0.79
C PRO A 9 0.23 6.63 0.63
N CYS A 10 0.88 7.28 -0.33
CA CYS A 10 2.32 7.16 -0.55
C CYS A 10 3.12 8.17 0.31
N SER A 11 3.06 8.01 1.63
CA SER A 11 3.82 8.83 2.59
C SER A 11 4.37 8.00 3.77
N GLY A 12 5.37 8.54 4.46
CA GLY A 12 6.00 7.89 5.63
C GLY A 12 6.53 6.49 5.31
N ALA A 13 6.07 5.49 6.07
CA ALA A 13 6.48 4.10 5.94
C ALA A 13 6.22 3.49 4.54
N ALA A 14 5.29 4.05 3.77
CA ALA A 14 5.02 3.57 2.42
C ALA A 14 6.17 3.86 1.43
N VAL A 15 7.00 4.87 1.69
CA VAL A 15 8.08 5.32 0.79
C VAL A 15 9.48 5.24 1.39
N ASP A 16 9.61 5.02 2.70
CA ASP A 16 10.90 4.88 3.36
C ASP A 16 11.46 3.43 3.27
N SER A 17 12.47 3.11 4.10
CA SER A 17 13.10 1.79 4.12
C SER A 17 12.34 0.74 4.96
N THR A 18 11.20 1.08 5.56
CA THR A 18 10.41 0.16 6.39
C THR A 18 9.93 -1.00 5.54
N ASP A 19 10.13 -2.21 6.05
CA ASP A 19 9.69 -3.43 5.39
C ASP A 19 8.16 -3.56 5.49
N ILE A 20 7.53 -3.93 4.37
CA ILE A 20 6.09 -4.23 4.35
C ILE A 20 5.76 -5.43 5.24
N ASP A 21 6.73 -6.33 5.46
CA ASP A 21 6.55 -7.49 6.32
C ASP A 21 6.60 -7.18 7.82
N SER A 22 6.92 -5.93 8.19
CA SER A 22 6.82 -5.46 9.57
C SER A 22 5.43 -5.74 10.18
N LEU A 23 5.43 -6.24 11.42
CA LEU A 23 4.20 -6.51 12.17
C LEU A 23 3.44 -5.23 12.54
N GLU A 24 4.13 -4.08 12.53
CA GLU A 24 3.54 -2.79 12.88
C GLU A 24 2.59 -2.29 11.78
N TYR A 25 2.84 -2.67 10.52
CA TYR A 25 2.16 -2.18 9.32
C TYR A 25 1.32 -3.28 8.68
N ASN A 26 0.13 -3.49 9.24
CA ASN A 26 -0.86 -4.43 8.73
C ASN A 26 -2.29 -3.88 8.98
N PRO A 27 -3.01 -3.43 7.94
CA PRO A 27 -2.64 -3.51 6.53
C PRO A 27 -1.55 -2.50 6.17
N GLY A 28 -0.80 -2.80 5.11
CA GLY A 28 0.36 -2.02 4.69
C GLY A 28 0.47 -1.88 3.18
N ILE A 29 1.14 -0.83 2.72
CA ILE A 29 1.48 -0.61 1.32
C ILE A 29 2.92 -0.15 1.18
N LYS A 30 3.52 -0.39 0.01
CA LYS A 30 4.74 0.30 -0.43
C LYS A 30 4.49 0.99 -1.75
N CYS A 31 5.09 2.14 -1.92
CA CYS A 31 5.05 2.91 -3.14
C CYS A 31 6.44 3.07 -3.74
N ASP A 32 6.48 3.15 -5.06
CA ASP A 32 7.63 3.64 -5.82
C ASP A 32 7.30 5.02 -6.37
N CYS A 33 8.08 6.01 -5.94
CA CYS A 33 7.96 7.42 -6.34
C CYS A 33 9.09 7.87 -7.27
N SER A 34 9.86 6.93 -7.84
CA SER A 34 10.94 7.23 -8.80
C SER A 34 10.42 7.58 -10.20
N PHE A 35 9.09 7.53 -10.41
CA PHE A 35 8.46 7.85 -11.69
C PHE A 35 8.49 9.36 -11.99
N PRO A 36 8.48 9.74 -13.28
CA PRO A 36 8.44 11.15 -13.68
C PRO A 36 7.29 11.94 -13.06
N ASN A 37 7.48 13.26 -12.96
CA ASN A 37 6.48 14.22 -12.46
C ASN A 37 6.03 13.98 -11.01
N SER A 38 6.90 13.38 -10.19
CA SER A 38 6.59 13.06 -8.79
C SER A 38 5.36 12.15 -8.65
N THR A 39 5.09 11.32 -9.66
CA THR A 39 4.01 10.34 -9.60
C THR A 39 4.48 9.18 -8.73
N CYS A 40 3.66 8.77 -7.76
CA CYS A 40 3.91 7.58 -6.96
C CYS A 40 2.96 6.47 -7.38
N HIS A 41 3.46 5.24 -7.42
CA HIS A 41 2.66 4.06 -7.69
C HIS A 41 2.77 3.06 -6.54
N ILE A 42 1.63 2.52 -6.11
CA ILE A 42 1.61 1.42 -5.15
C ILE A 42 2.18 0.19 -5.85
N THR A 43 3.28 -0.34 -5.30
CA THR A 43 3.98 -1.52 -5.84
C THR A 43 3.79 -2.75 -4.98
N ARG A 44 3.46 -2.57 -3.70
CA ARG A 44 3.18 -3.67 -2.77
C ARG A 44 1.96 -3.35 -1.91
N LEU A 45 1.14 -4.34 -1.64
CA LEU A 45 -0.03 -4.28 -0.76
C LEU A 45 0.03 -5.50 0.16
N LYS A 46 -0.28 -5.32 1.44
CA LYS A 46 -0.34 -6.41 2.42
C LYS A 46 -1.61 -6.27 3.24
N VAL A 47 -2.39 -7.34 3.26
CA VAL A 47 -3.54 -7.52 4.15
C VAL A 47 -3.42 -8.91 4.74
N TYR A 48 -3.02 -9.02 6.01
CA TYR A 48 -2.71 -10.31 6.62
C TYR A 48 -3.51 -10.53 7.91
N ALA A 49 -4.12 -11.69 8.09
CA ALA A 49 -4.83 -12.06 9.33
C ALA A 49 -5.81 -10.99 9.85
N MET A 50 -6.52 -10.33 8.94
CA MET A 50 -7.49 -9.25 9.25
C MET A 50 -8.95 -9.69 9.17
N ASP A 51 -9.21 -10.98 8.91
CA ASP A 51 -10.56 -11.52 8.65
C ASP A 51 -11.33 -10.65 7.64
N ALA A 52 -10.65 -10.25 6.56
CA ALA A 52 -11.23 -9.38 5.53
C ALA A 52 -12.32 -10.13 4.77
N GLU A 53 -13.56 -9.64 4.85
CA GLU A 53 -14.73 -10.23 4.20
C GLU A 53 -15.32 -9.28 3.15
N GLY A 54 -15.82 -9.86 2.05
CA GLY A 54 -16.48 -9.13 0.97
C GLY A 54 -15.76 -9.23 -0.38
N PRO A 55 -16.31 -8.59 -1.43
CA PRO A 55 -15.70 -8.58 -2.75
C PRO A 55 -14.41 -7.76 -2.74
N ILE A 56 -13.44 -8.17 -3.56
CA ILE A 56 -12.23 -7.39 -3.82
C ILE A 56 -12.64 -6.07 -4.49
N PRO A 57 -12.31 -4.89 -3.90
CA PRO A 57 -12.70 -3.60 -4.47
C PRO A 57 -12.18 -3.40 -5.89
N GLU A 58 -13.00 -2.83 -6.79
CA GLU A 58 -12.60 -2.58 -8.17
C GLU A 58 -11.38 -1.66 -8.31
N GLY A 59 -11.15 -0.79 -7.32
CA GLY A 59 -9.97 0.05 -7.24
C GLY A 59 -8.66 -0.74 -7.25
N LEU A 60 -8.62 -1.98 -6.73
CA LEU A 60 -7.41 -2.81 -6.80
C LEU A 60 -7.00 -3.11 -8.23
N TRP A 61 -7.95 -3.24 -9.16
CA TRP A 61 -7.65 -3.50 -10.58
C TRP A 61 -6.94 -2.32 -11.26
N THR A 62 -6.99 -1.13 -10.65
CA THR A 62 -6.31 0.07 -11.17
C THR A 62 -4.86 0.18 -10.72
N LEU A 63 -4.42 -0.66 -9.77
CA LEU A 63 -3.04 -0.70 -9.27
C LEU A 63 -2.12 -1.47 -10.22
N VAL A 64 -1.94 -0.94 -11.43
CA VAL A 64 -1.23 -1.63 -12.52
C VAL A 64 0.27 -1.84 -12.28
N TYR A 65 0.85 -1.18 -11.27
CA TYR A 65 2.25 -1.35 -10.84
C TYR A 65 2.40 -2.28 -9.63
N LEU A 66 1.29 -2.85 -9.14
CA LEU A 66 1.32 -3.80 -8.03
C LEU A 66 2.05 -5.07 -8.47
N THR A 67 3.14 -5.40 -7.77
CA THR A 67 3.98 -6.57 -8.08
C THR A 67 4.05 -7.57 -6.92
N ASN A 68 3.53 -7.19 -5.74
CA ASN A 68 3.52 -8.03 -4.55
C ASN A 68 2.24 -7.77 -3.74
N LEU A 69 1.51 -8.84 -3.42
CA LEU A 69 0.24 -8.86 -2.69
C LEU A 69 0.28 -9.91 -1.58
#